data_AF-A0AAW8AVP1-F1
#
_entry.id   AF-A0AAW8AVP1-F1
#
_cell.length_a   1.000
_cell.length_b   1.000
_cell.length_c   1.000
_cell.angle_alpha   90.00
_cell.angle_beta   90.00
_cell.angle_gamma   90.00
#
_symmetry.space_group_name_H-M   'P 1'
#
loop_
_entity.id
_entity.type
_entity.pdbx_description
1 polymer ?
#
loop_
_entity_poly.entity_id
_entity_poly.type
_entity_poly.pdbx_seq_one_letter_code
_entity_poly.pdbx_strand_id
1 'polypeptide(L)'
;MKKFMALHLSIFSIALFVGLIVQHEWHLAKSDSIFVELAPVDPRSILQGDYMVLNYDLHFSAVAAGNGSEQPVSDIKIEDFKNQSHVMSYVQLEQQRRVIKTSFDRSALNQSERVARLMLKNPRNTFEALYPAANSFMFPEGLEPCYRNAKFAELKVKENGKALLFDLLDQQLKPLNCESSKSWREGS
;
A
#
# COMPACT_ATOMS: atom_id res chain seq x y z
N MET A 1 -30.45 -38.78 -3.44
CA MET A 1 -29.70 -37.61 -3.96
C MET A 1 -29.37 -36.57 -2.89
N LYS A 2 -30.24 -36.26 -1.91
CA LYS A 2 -29.96 -35.26 -0.85
C LYS A 2 -28.79 -35.60 0.10
N LYS A 3 -28.48 -36.89 0.34
CA LYS A 3 -27.44 -37.32 1.31
C LYS A 3 -26.02 -36.85 0.95
N PHE A 4 -25.70 -36.72 -0.33
CA PHE A 4 -24.39 -36.25 -0.80
C PHE A 4 -24.34 -34.74 -1.07
N MET A 5 -25.46 -34.04 -0.93
CA MET A 5 -25.53 -32.61 -1.26
C MET A 5 -24.63 -31.77 -0.35
N ALA A 6 -24.58 -32.09 0.95
CA ALA A 6 -23.69 -31.43 1.90
C ALA A 6 -22.21 -31.70 1.59
N LEU A 7 -21.88 -32.92 1.15
CA LEU A 7 -20.51 -33.27 0.76
C LEU A 7 -20.08 -32.49 -0.49
N HIS A 8 -20.91 -32.45 -1.53
CA HIS A 8 -20.62 -31.67 -2.74
C HIS A 8 -20.48 -30.18 -2.44
N LEU A 9 -21.35 -29.62 -1.59
CA LEU A 9 -21.27 -28.22 -1.19
C LEU A 9 -19.97 -27.92 -0.43
N SER A 10 -19.55 -28.82 0.48
CA SER A 10 -18.29 -28.68 1.21
C SER A 10 -17.08 -28.73 0.28
N ILE A 11 -17.03 -29.72 -0.62
CA ILE A 11 -15.95 -29.84 -1.62
C ILE A 11 -15.90 -28.59 -2.51
N PHE A 12 -17.06 -28.11 -2.96
CA PHE A 12 -17.14 -26.90 -3.77
C PHE A 12 -16.64 -25.66 -3.02
N SER A 13 -17.03 -25.50 -1.75
CA SER A 13 -16.57 -24.39 -0.91
C SER A 13 -15.06 -24.43 -0.70
N ILE A 14 -14.48 -25.61 -0.42
CA ILE A 14 -13.04 -25.77 -0.27
C ILE A 14 -12.33 -25.40 -1.58
N ALA A 15 -12.81 -25.92 -2.72
CA ALA A 15 -12.23 -25.61 -4.03
C ALA A 15 -12.28 -24.10 -4.34
N LEU A 16 -13.38 -23.42 -3.98
CA LEU A 16 -13.52 -21.98 -4.13
C LEU A 16 -12.46 -21.22 -3.31
N PHE A 17 -12.31 -21.54 -2.03
CA PHE A 17 -11.33 -20.88 -1.15
C PHE A 17 -9.90 -21.16 -1.59
N VAL A 18 -9.57 -22.40 -1.97
CA VAL A 18 -8.25 -22.75 -2.50
C VAL A 18 -7.95 -21.95 -3.78
N GLY A 19 -8.93 -21.82 -4.69
CA GLY A 19 -8.80 -20.98 -5.88
C GLY A 19 -8.52 -19.52 -5.56
N LEU A 20 -9.21 -18.95 -4.55
CA LEU A 20 -8.97 -17.58 -4.09
C LEU A 20 -7.56 -17.41 -3.50
N ILE A 21 -7.07 -18.37 -2.73
CA ILE A 21 -5.71 -18.34 -2.16
C ILE A 21 -4.68 -18.36 -3.29
N VAL A 22 -4.79 -19.30 -4.22
CA VAL A 22 -3.86 -19.43 -5.35
C VAL A 22 -3.80 -18.13 -6.18
N GLN A 23 -4.94 -17.45 -6.35
CA GLN A 23 -4.99 -16.18 -7.06
C GLN A 23 -4.18 -15.08 -6.35
N HIS A 24 -4.21 -15.02 -5.02
CA HIS A 24 -3.45 -14.05 -4.23
C HIS A 24 -1.96 -14.41 -4.19
N GLU A 25 -1.62 -15.69 -4.05
CA GLU A 25 -0.23 -16.16 -4.15
C GLU A 25 0.38 -15.83 -5.52
N TRP A 26 -0.38 -16.03 -6.60
CA TRP A 26 0.04 -15.60 -7.94
C TRP A 26 0.20 -14.08 -8.06
N HIS A 27 -0.59 -13.30 -7.32
CA HIS A 27 -0.41 -11.85 -7.25
C HIS A 27 0.92 -11.49 -6.62
N LEU A 28 1.27 -12.13 -5.51
CA LEU A 28 2.52 -11.90 -4.78
C LEU A 28 3.73 -12.36 -5.60
N ALA A 29 3.66 -13.55 -6.21
CA ALA A 29 4.77 -14.13 -6.97
C ALA A 29 5.13 -13.35 -8.24
N LYS A 30 4.17 -12.66 -8.86
CA LYS A 30 4.37 -11.86 -10.09
C LYS A 30 4.39 -10.36 -9.83
N SER A 31 4.78 -9.96 -8.63
CA SER A 31 4.83 -8.56 -8.23
C SER A 31 6.23 -8.14 -7.82
N ASP A 32 6.56 -6.91 -8.14
CA ASP A 32 7.79 -6.27 -7.70
C ASP A 32 7.58 -5.62 -6.35
N SER A 33 8.57 -5.74 -5.47
CA SER A 33 8.57 -5.04 -4.18
C SER A 33 9.07 -3.62 -4.37
N ILE A 34 8.30 -2.64 -3.90
CA ILE A 34 8.73 -1.25 -3.77
C ILE A 34 8.52 -0.80 -2.32
N PHE A 35 9.34 0.14 -1.87
CA PHE A 35 9.29 0.65 -0.50
C PHE A 35 8.83 2.10 -0.50
N VAL A 36 7.77 2.38 0.23
CA VAL A 36 7.19 3.72 0.35
C VAL A 36 7.34 4.19 1.79
N GLU A 37 7.79 5.42 1.97
CA GLU A 37 7.95 6.00 3.29
C GLU A 37 6.59 6.26 3.95
N LEU A 38 6.53 6.05 5.26
CA LEU A 38 5.33 6.27 6.06
C LEU A 38 5.56 7.43 7.02
N ALA A 39 4.63 8.37 7.03
CA ALA A 39 4.53 9.35 8.11
C ALA A 39 3.87 8.67 9.33
N PRO A 40 4.47 8.79 10.54
CA PRO A 40 3.93 8.15 11.73
C PRO A 40 2.59 8.77 12.16
N VAL A 41 1.61 7.93 12.46
CA VAL A 41 0.28 8.33 12.98
C VAL A 41 -0.06 7.48 14.18
N ASP A 42 -0.66 8.08 15.23
CA ASP A 42 -1.03 7.38 16.47
C ASP A 42 -2.23 6.42 16.23
N PRO A 43 -2.08 5.11 16.53
CA PRO A 43 -3.04 4.05 16.19
C PRO A 43 -4.22 3.82 17.16
N ARG A 44 -4.44 4.63 18.20
CA ARG A 44 -5.39 4.25 19.27
C ARG A 44 -6.86 4.17 18.82
N SER A 45 -7.44 2.97 18.90
CA SER A 45 -8.87 2.69 18.78
C SER A 45 -9.38 1.86 19.95
N ILE A 46 -10.44 2.34 20.61
CA ILE A 46 -10.97 1.74 21.84
C ILE A 46 -11.79 0.46 21.57
N LEU A 47 -12.37 0.31 20.37
CA LEU A 47 -13.41 -0.70 20.10
C LEU A 47 -13.03 -1.76 19.06
N GLN A 48 -12.03 -1.51 18.23
CA GLN A 48 -11.66 -2.39 17.10
C GLN A 48 -10.29 -3.06 17.24
N GLY A 49 -9.63 -2.88 18.40
CA GLY A 49 -8.24 -3.27 18.61
C GLY A 49 -7.25 -2.24 18.07
N ASP A 50 -5.95 -2.51 18.22
CA ASP A 50 -4.88 -1.62 17.78
C ASP A 50 -4.70 -1.67 16.24
N TYR A 51 -4.71 -0.51 15.58
CA TYR A 51 -4.43 -0.41 14.15
C TYR A 51 -3.66 0.86 13.81
N MET A 52 -2.67 0.78 12.92
CA MET A 52 -1.93 1.95 12.44
C MET A 52 -2.55 2.50 11.16
N VAL A 53 -2.88 3.80 11.16
CA VAL A 53 -3.21 4.53 9.94
C VAL A 53 -1.95 4.65 9.10
N LEU A 54 -2.04 4.32 7.82
CA LEU A 54 -0.94 4.38 6.88
C LEU A 54 -1.01 5.68 6.09
N ASN A 55 -0.10 6.60 6.40
CA ASN A 55 0.06 7.83 5.64
C ASN A 55 1.32 7.71 4.77
N TYR A 56 1.13 7.50 3.47
CA TYR A 56 2.21 7.26 2.52
C TYR A 56 2.80 8.59 2.06
N ASP A 57 4.10 8.77 2.26
CA ASP A 57 4.84 9.84 1.60
C ASP A 57 5.26 9.37 0.21
N LEU A 58 4.49 9.78 -0.79
CA LEU A 58 4.71 9.45 -2.19
C LEU A 58 5.63 10.46 -2.89
N HIS A 59 6.08 11.54 -2.22
CA HIS A 59 6.93 12.58 -2.82
C HIS A 59 6.42 13.06 -4.19
N PHE A 60 5.17 13.54 -4.23
CA PHE A 60 4.58 14.02 -5.46
C PHE A 60 5.34 15.23 -6.00
N SER A 61 5.64 15.18 -7.29
CA SER A 61 6.17 16.33 -8.03
C SER A 61 5.12 17.44 -8.03
N ALA A 62 5.52 18.68 -7.74
CA ALA A 62 4.62 19.81 -7.56
C ALA A 62 3.49 19.82 -8.59
N VAL A 63 2.27 19.58 -8.11
CA VAL A 63 1.03 19.78 -8.87
C VAL A 63 0.81 21.29 -8.89
N ALA A 64 0.57 21.88 -10.06
CA ALA A 64 0.33 23.31 -10.17
C ALA A 64 -0.90 23.70 -9.34
N ALA A 65 -0.67 24.22 -8.13
CA ALA A 65 -1.69 24.90 -7.37
C ALA A 65 -2.11 26.11 -8.20
N GLY A 66 -3.40 26.23 -8.51
CA GLY A 66 -3.93 27.19 -9.47
C GLY A 66 -3.86 28.67 -9.07
N ASN A 67 -2.87 29.10 -8.28
CA ASN A 67 -2.61 30.50 -7.96
C ASN A 67 -1.11 30.75 -7.72
N GLY A 68 -0.48 31.50 -8.63
CA GLY A 68 0.70 32.30 -8.34
C GLY A 68 2.06 31.60 -8.42
N SER A 69 2.70 31.77 -9.58
CA SER A 69 4.16 31.91 -9.75
C SER A 69 5.09 30.95 -9.00
N GLU A 70 5.32 29.77 -9.60
CA GLU A 70 6.64 29.16 -9.84
C GLU A 70 6.42 27.99 -10.82
N GLN A 71 7.35 27.79 -11.74
CA GLN A 71 7.14 27.04 -13.01
C GLN A 71 6.53 25.64 -12.82
N PRO A 72 5.44 25.28 -13.52
CA PRO A 72 4.84 23.95 -13.45
C PRO A 72 5.77 22.93 -14.10
N VAL A 73 6.11 21.85 -13.38
CA VAL A 73 6.80 20.69 -13.96
C VAL A 73 5.80 19.63 -14.45
N SER A 74 4.49 19.88 -14.34
CA SER A 74 3.46 19.00 -14.88
C SER A 74 2.10 19.71 -15.03
N ASP A 75 1.44 19.52 -16.18
CA ASP A 75 0.13 20.09 -16.56
C ASP A 75 -1.08 19.47 -15.84
N ILE A 76 -0.88 18.92 -14.64
CA ILE A 76 -1.92 18.15 -13.95
C ILE A 76 -2.73 19.11 -13.08
N LYS A 77 -4.02 19.24 -13.36
CA LYS A 77 -4.94 20.07 -12.58
C LYS A 77 -5.61 19.22 -11.51
N ILE A 78 -5.93 19.85 -10.37
CA ILE A 78 -6.71 19.20 -9.30
C ILE A 78 -8.06 18.65 -9.82
N GLU A 79 -8.58 19.24 -10.89
CA GLU A 79 -9.81 18.78 -11.55
C GLU A 79 -9.68 17.41 -12.24
N ASP A 80 -8.47 17.01 -12.64
CA ASP A 80 -8.21 15.73 -13.31
C ASP A 80 -8.46 14.53 -12.39
N PHE A 81 -8.48 14.76 -11.08
CA PHE A 81 -8.74 13.73 -10.07
C PHE A 81 -10.21 13.64 -9.64
N LYS A 82 -11.09 14.54 -10.12
CA LYS A 82 -12.51 14.49 -9.79
C LYS A 82 -13.19 13.35 -10.55
N ASN A 83 -14.12 12.65 -9.88
CA ASN A 83 -14.91 11.54 -10.44
C ASN A 83 -14.10 10.30 -10.89
N GLN A 84 -12.85 10.16 -10.44
CA GLN A 84 -12.05 8.97 -10.71
C GLN A 84 -11.86 8.18 -9.42
N SER A 85 -12.27 6.91 -9.39
CA SER A 85 -12.09 6.04 -8.23
C SER A 85 -10.63 5.62 -8.02
N HIS A 86 -9.84 5.65 -9.10
CA HIS A 86 -8.42 5.31 -9.12
C HIS A 86 -7.70 6.18 -10.14
N VAL A 87 -6.44 6.48 -9.87
CA VAL A 87 -5.59 7.32 -10.71
C VAL A 87 -4.27 6.61 -10.94
N MET A 88 -3.81 6.55 -12.18
CA MET A 88 -2.51 5.97 -12.51
C MET A 88 -1.40 6.99 -12.32
N SER A 89 -0.35 6.59 -11.60
CA SER A 89 0.87 7.37 -11.41
C SER A 89 2.10 6.56 -11.80
N TYR A 90 3.23 7.24 -11.93
CA TYR A 90 4.54 6.67 -12.15
C TYR A 90 5.45 7.05 -10.98
N VAL A 91 6.16 6.06 -10.46
CA VAL A 91 7.10 6.23 -9.35
C VAL A 91 8.51 5.99 -9.85
N GLN A 92 9.41 6.92 -9.52
CA GLN A 92 10.83 6.75 -9.72
C GLN A 92 11.41 6.01 -8.51
N LEU A 93 12.18 4.96 -8.79
CA LEU A 93 12.77 4.09 -7.79
C LEU A 93 14.28 4.29 -7.69
N GLU A 94 14.79 4.17 -6.48
CA GLU A 94 16.23 4.10 -6.21
C GLU A 94 16.78 2.66 -6.42
N GLN A 95 18.08 2.44 -6.17
CA GLN A 95 18.72 1.13 -6.23
C GLN A 95 18.03 0.11 -5.32
N GLN A 96 17.65 0.51 -4.10
CA GLN A 96 16.96 -0.31 -3.11
C GLN A 96 15.45 -0.43 -3.38
N ARG A 97 14.95 0.04 -4.53
CA ARG A 97 13.52 0.08 -4.88
C ARG A 97 12.66 0.95 -3.93
N ARG A 98 13.28 1.93 -3.28
CA ARG A 98 12.60 2.99 -2.54
C ARG A 98 12.00 4.01 -3.51
N VAL A 99 10.77 4.46 -3.25
CA VAL A 99 10.12 5.53 -3.99
C VAL A 99 10.75 6.86 -3.59
N ILE A 100 11.26 7.61 -4.57
CA ILE A 100 11.90 8.92 -4.35
C ILE A 100 11.10 10.07 -4.96
N LYS A 101 10.27 9.79 -5.97
CA LYS A 101 9.48 10.80 -6.68
C LYS A 101 8.28 10.13 -7.33
N THR A 102 7.10 10.72 -7.17
CA THR A 102 5.88 10.30 -7.87
C THR A 102 5.42 11.40 -8.82
N SER A 103 4.98 11.02 -10.01
CA SER A 103 4.40 11.92 -11.00
C SER A 103 3.28 11.22 -11.76
N PHE A 104 2.28 11.97 -12.22
CA PHE A 104 1.24 11.41 -13.11
C PHE A 104 1.64 11.51 -14.58
N ASP A 105 2.64 12.34 -14.89
CA ASP A 105 3.29 12.34 -16.19
C ASP A 105 4.63 11.59 -16.10
N ARG A 106 4.79 10.59 -16.96
CA ARG A 106 6.03 9.82 -17.10
C ARG A 106 7.18 10.69 -17.60
N SER A 107 6.91 11.72 -18.40
CA SER A 107 7.93 12.61 -18.96
C SER A 107 8.62 13.49 -17.91
N ALA A 108 7.91 13.78 -16.81
CA ALA A 108 8.39 14.58 -15.69
C ALA A 108 9.29 13.80 -14.70
N LEU A 109 9.36 12.47 -14.86
CA LEU A 109 10.37 11.66 -14.21
C LEU A 109 11.62 11.71 -15.08
N ASN A 110 12.78 11.92 -14.46
CA ASN A 110 14.06 11.86 -15.19
C ASN A 110 14.13 10.53 -15.95
N GLN A 111 14.92 10.46 -17.03
CA GLN A 111 15.14 9.26 -17.86
C GLN A 111 15.83 8.10 -17.11
N SER A 112 15.64 8.01 -15.79
CA SER A 112 15.99 6.86 -14.97
C SER A 112 15.27 5.63 -15.51
N GLU A 113 16.03 4.56 -15.70
CA GLU A 113 15.50 3.28 -16.19
C GLU A 113 14.58 2.58 -15.17
N ARG A 114 14.53 3.06 -13.92
CA ARG A 114 13.83 2.41 -12.80
C ARG A 114 12.52 3.15 -12.47
N VAL A 115 11.59 3.15 -13.43
CA VAL A 115 10.24 3.69 -13.25
C VAL A 115 9.23 2.55 -13.16
N ALA A 116 8.39 2.55 -12.13
CA ALA A 116 7.27 1.62 -11.98
C ALA A 116 5.93 2.35 -12.08
N ARG A 117 4.89 1.63 -12.49
CA ARG A 117 3.51 2.13 -12.46
C ARG A 117 2.95 1.91 -11.05
N LEU A 118 2.20 2.88 -10.54
CA LEU A 118 1.53 2.77 -9.25
C LEU A 118 0.11 3.33 -9.37
N MET A 119 -0.88 2.47 -9.16
CA MET A 119 -2.28 2.84 -9.14
C MET A 119 -2.66 3.34 -7.75
N LEU A 120 -3.18 4.55 -7.68
CA LEU A 120 -3.61 5.19 -6.44
C LEU A 120 -5.13 5.15 -6.36
N LYS A 121 -5.66 4.74 -5.20
CA LYS A 121 -7.09 4.79 -4.90
C LYS A 121 -7.47 6.21 -4.49
N ASN A 122 -8.66 6.64 -4.90
CA ASN A 122 -9.16 8.00 -4.69
C ASN A 122 -10.56 7.98 -4.07
N PRO A 123 -10.71 7.58 -2.80
CA PRO A 123 -12.04 7.45 -2.18
C PRO A 123 -12.72 8.80 -1.93
N ARG A 124 -11.95 9.88 -1.79
CA ARG A 124 -12.45 11.23 -1.45
C ARG A 124 -12.39 12.20 -2.63
N ASN A 125 -12.17 11.72 -3.86
CA ASN A 125 -12.03 12.55 -5.07
C ASN A 125 -11.08 13.75 -4.88
N THR A 126 -10.00 13.57 -4.11
CA THR A 126 -9.06 14.63 -3.71
C THR A 126 -7.64 14.12 -3.79
N PHE A 127 -6.74 14.98 -4.22
CA PHE A 127 -5.32 14.67 -4.40
C PHE A 127 -4.65 14.21 -3.09
N GLU A 128 -4.94 14.87 -1.98
CA GLU A 128 -4.38 14.56 -0.64
C GLU A 128 -4.86 13.20 -0.09
N ALA A 129 -5.96 12.67 -0.62
CA ALA A 129 -6.54 11.40 -0.17
C ALA A 129 -6.11 10.20 -1.03
N LEU A 130 -5.16 10.39 -1.94
CA LEU A 130 -4.64 9.32 -2.79
C LEU A 130 -3.74 8.38 -1.99
N TYR A 131 -3.99 7.07 -2.08
CA TYR A 131 -3.12 6.05 -1.46
C TYR A 131 -3.00 4.80 -2.35
N PRO A 132 -1.85 4.10 -2.34
CA PRO A 132 -1.58 3.03 -3.29
C PRO A 132 -2.23 1.68 -2.94
N ALA A 133 -2.35 1.35 -1.65
CA ALA A 133 -2.70 0.00 -1.21
C ALA A 133 -3.78 0.00 -0.11
N ALA A 134 -3.44 -0.35 1.12
CA ALA A 134 -4.31 -0.25 2.29
C ALA A 134 -4.07 1.09 3.00
N ASN A 135 -5.10 1.68 3.61
CA ASN A 135 -4.97 2.92 4.39
C ASN A 135 -4.74 2.66 5.89
N SER A 136 -4.77 1.40 6.32
CA SER A 136 -4.58 0.99 7.71
C SER A 136 -3.97 -0.41 7.78
N PHE A 137 -3.30 -0.70 8.89
CA PHE A 137 -2.70 -2.00 9.22
C PHE A 137 -3.14 -2.41 10.63
N MET A 138 -3.85 -3.53 10.75
CA MET A 138 -4.37 -4.04 12.03
C MET A 138 -3.38 -5.03 12.65
N PHE A 139 -3.20 -4.98 13.97
CA PHE A 139 -2.31 -5.89 14.69
C PHE A 139 -2.85 -6.23 16.09
N PRO A 140 -2.39 -7.33 16.70
CA PRO A 140 -2.77 -7.70 18.07
C PRO A 140 -2.48 -6.61 19.10
N GLU A 141 -3.33 -6.51 20.13
CA GLU A 141 -3.18 -5.52 21.21
C GLU A 141 -1.80 -5.60 21.91
N GLY A 142 -1.29 -4.41 22.22
CA GLY A 142 -0.01 -4.24 22.92
C GLY A 142 1.23 -4.30 22.02
N LEU A 143 1.04 -4.40 20.70
CA LEU A 143 2.14 -4.29 19.73
C LEU A 143 2.30 -2.87 19.16
N GLU A 144 1.48 -1.92 19.60
CA GLU A 144 1.60 -0.49 19.22
C GLU A 144 3.04 0.05 19.40
N PRO A 145 3.74 -0.19 20.53
CA PRO A 145 5.08 0.35 20.73
C PRO A 145 6.10 -0.13 19.69
N CYS A 146 5.85 -1.29 19.08
CA CYS A 146 6.68 -1.85 18.02
C CYS A 146 6.28 -1.28 16.66
N TYR A 147 5.00 -1.36 16.29
CA TYR A 147 4.51 -0.93 14.98
C TYR A 147 4.61 0.57 14.75
N ARG A 148 4.56 1.41 15.81
CA ARG A 148 4.77 2.86 15.70
C ARG A 148 6.15 3.24 15.15
N ASN A 149 7.12 2.33 15.20
CA ASN A 149 8.47 2.54 14.68
C ASN A 149 8.59 2.23 13.19
N ALA A 150 7.51 1.76 12.54
CA ALA A 150 7.46 1.57 11.10
C ALA A 150 7.82 2.88 10.38
N LYS A 151 8.77 2.78 9.43
CA LYS A 151 9.19 3.89 8.56
C LYS A 151 8.85 3.63 7.11
N PHE A 152 8.72 2.37 6.70
CA PHE A 152 8.40 2.03 5.32
C PHE A 152 7.26 1.02 5.26
N ALA A 153 6.46 1.13 4.21
CA ALA A 153 5.56 0.07 3.76
C ALA A 153 6.22 -0.67 2.60
N GLU A 154 6.29 -2.00 2.70
CA GLU A 154 6.58 -2.85 1.55
C GLU A 154 5.30 -3.04 0.73
N LEU A 155 5.33 -2.56 -0.52
CA LEU A 155 4.24 -2.73 -1.46
C LEU A 155 4.64 -3.71 -2.56
N LYS A 156 3.79 -4.70 -2.78
CA LYS A 156 3.87 -5.66 -3.88
C LYS A 156 3.07 -5.15 -5.06
N VAL A 157 3.76 -4.67 -6.09
CA VAL A 157 3.18 -3.95 -7.23
C VAL A 157 3.26 -4.81 -8.49
N LYS A 158 2.12 -4.96 -9.17
CA LYS A 158 2.04 -5.62 -10.47
C LYS A 158 2.43 -4.69 -11.61
N GLU A 159 2.70 -5.24 -12.78
CA GLU A 159 2.94 -4.48 -14.03
C GLU A 159 1.79 -3.52 -14.39
N ASN A 160 0.56 -3.82 -14.00
CA ASN A 160 -0.60 -2.95 -14.18
C ASN A 160 -0.71 -1.81 -13.15
N GLY A 161 0.23 -1.74 -12.20
CA GLY A 161 0.30 -0.76 -11.13
C GLY A 161 -0.55 -1.05 -9.90
N LYS A 162 -1.32 -2.16 -9.87
CA LYS A 162 -2.05 -2.56 -8.66
C LYS A 162 -1.05 -2.94 -7.56
N ALA A 163 -1.17 -2.28 -6.42
CA ALA A 163 -0.34 -2.52 -5.25
C ALA A 163 -1.12 -3.27 -4.15
N LEU A 164 -0.40 -4.14 -3.45
CA LEU A 164 -0.84 -4.80 -2.23
C LEU A 164 0.17 -4.47 -1.12
N LEU A 165 -0.33 -4.08 0.05
CA LEU A 165 0.52 -3.91 1.24
C LEU A 165 0.95 -5.30 1.71
N PHE A 166 2.26 -5.52 1.82
CA PHE A 166 2.82 -6.80 2.27
C PHE A 166 3.27 -6.74 3.71
N ASP A 167 4.10 -5.76 4.09
CA ASP A 167 4.60 -5.62 5.46
C ASP A 167 5.01 -4.17 5.79
N LEU A 168 5.30 -3.92 7.08
CA LEU A 168 5.83 -2.69 7.62
C LEU A 168 7.28 -2.90 8.07
N LEU A 169 8.14 -1.95 7.68
CA LEU A 169 9.58 -2.08 7.84
C LEU A 169 10.16 -0.94 8.69
N ASP A 170 11.32 -1.21 9.29
CA ASP A 170 12.15 -0.23 9.98
C ASP A 170 12.91 0.69 9.00
N GLN A 171 13.74 1.58 9.55
CA GLN A 171 14.52 2.54 8.77
C GLN A 171 15.53 1.88 7.80
N GLN A 172 15.92 0.64 8.08
CA GLN A 172 16.87 -0.18 7.34
C GLN A 172 16.19 -1.12 6.32
N LEU A 173 14.87 -0.93 6.08
CA LEU A 173 14.06 -1.77 5.20
C LEU A 173 13.98 -3.23 5.68
N LYS A 174 14.05 -3.47 6.99
CA LYS A 174 13.87 -4.80 7.59
C LYS A 174 12.47 -4.93 8.21
N PRO A 175 11.87 -6.12 8.15
CA PRO A 175 10.59 -6.37 8.79
C PRO A 175 10.69 -6.17 10.30
N LEU A 176 9.69 -5.52 10.88
CA LEU A 176 9.67 -5.21 12.32
C LEU A 176 9.56 -6.47 13.20
N ASN A 177 9.02 -7.56 12.67
CA ASN A 177 8.89 -8.85 13.36
C ASN A 177 8.20 -8.78 14.74
N CYS A 178 7.29 -7.81 14.94
CA CYS A 178 6.67 -7.50 16.23
C CYS A 178 5.98 -8.72 16.88
N GLU A 179 5.28 -9.53 16.09
CA GLU A 179 4.57 -10.71 16.62
C GLU A 179 5.51 -11.82 17.11
N SER A 180 6.69 -11.96 16.51
CA SER A 180 7.69 -12.97 16.92
C SER A 180 8.40 -12.62 18.23
N SER A 181 8.35 -11.34 18.63
CA SER A 181 9.00 -10.84 19.84
C SER A 181 8.19 -11.10 21.12
N LYS A 182 6.88 -11.39 21.01
CA LYS A 182 6.05 -11.77 22.14
C LYS A 182 6.38 -13.22 22.50
N SER A 183 7.25 -13.39 23.49
CA SER A 183 7.40 -14.67 24.19
C SER A 183 6.06 -15.06 24.79
N TRP A 184 5.39 -16.07 24.20
CA TRP A 184 4.15 -16.66 24.72
C TRP A 184 4.27 -17.19 26.17
N ARG A 185 5.47 -17.16 26.77
CA ARG A 185 5.75 -17.59 28.15
C ARG A 185 5.63 -16.48 29.19
N GLU A 186 5.58 -15.22 28.79
CA GLU A 186 5.44 -14.09 29.70
C GLU A 186 3.98 -13.62 29.66
N GLY A 187 3.12 -14.35 30.37
CA GLY A 187 1.74 -13.95 30.64
C GLY A 187 1.71 -12.71 31.55
N SER A 188 0.69 -11.87 31.36
CA SER A 188 0.43 -10.65 32.14
C SER A 188 0.22 -10.93 33.62
#